data_AF-A0A553ZSJ6-F1
#
_entry.id   AF-A0A553ZSJ6-F1
#
_cell.length_a   1.000
_cell.length_b   1.000
_cell.length_c   1.000
_cell.angle_alpha   90.00
_cell.angle_beta   90.00
_cell.angle_gamma   90.00
#
_symmetry.space_group_name_H-M   'P 1'
#
loop_
_entity.id
_entity.type
_entity.pdbx_description
1 polymer ?
#
loop_
_entity_poly.entity_id
_entity_poly.type
_entity_poly.pdbx_seq_one_letter_code
_entity_poly.pdbx_strand_id
1 'polypeptide(L)' 'RTVKSMIKAGAAGLHIEDQVGAKRCGHRPNKAIVSKEEMVDRIRAAVDAKTDPDFVIMARTDALAVEGLDAAIERAQAYV' A
#
# COMPACT_ATOMS: atom_id res chain seq x y z
N ARG A 1 9.15 -10.58 -4.83
CA ARG A 1 10.46 -10.54 -4.13
C ARG A 1 10.35 -9.91 -2.75
N THR A 2 9.94 -8.64 -2.63
CA THR A 2 9.94 -7.87 -1.37
C THR A 2 9.26 -8.58 -0.20
N VAL A 3 8.03 -9.06 -0.36
CA VAL A 3 7.28 -9.77 0.69
C VAL A 3 8.06 -10.97 1.21
N LYS A 4 8.48 -11.87 0.32
CA LYS A 4 9.30 -13.06 0.65
C LYS A 4 10.59 -12.68 1.38
N SER A 5 11.25 -11.60 0.97
CA SER A 5 12.46 -11.11 1.64
C SER A 5 12.19 -10.57 3.04
N MET A 6 11.09 -9.84 3.25
CA MET A 6 10.71 -9.32 4.57
C MET A 6 10.33 -10.44 5.54
N ILE A 7 9.57 -11.43 5.07
CA ILE A 7 9.26 -12.65 5.83
C ILE A 7 10.56 -13.37 6.21
N LYS A 8 11.46 -13.61 5.24
CA LYS A 8 12.76 -14.26 5.50
C LYS A 8 13.64 -13.48 6.49
N ALA A 9 13.50 -12.15 6.52
CA ALA A 9 14.21 -11.29 7.46
C ALA A 9 13.60 -11.27 8.87
N GLY A 10 12.47 -11.96 9.10
CA GLY A 10 11.82 -12.07 10.40
C GLY A 10 10.84 -10.94 10.72
N ALA A 11 10.41 -10.15 9.73
CA ALA A 11 9.36 -9.17 9.94
C ALA A 11 8.01 -9.86 10.15
N ALA A 12 7.14 -9.29 10.99
CA ALA A 12 5.76 -9.76 11.18
C ALA A 12 4.78 -9.20 10.13
N GLY A 13 5.17 -8.13 9.44
CA GLY A 13 4.35 -7.50 8.41
C GLY A 13 5.06 -6.35 7.72
N LEU A 14 4.37 -5.77 6.74
CA LEU A 14 4.79 -4.55 6.06
C LEU A 14 3.57 -3.72 5.66
N HIS A 15 3.78 -2.43 5.41
CA HIS A 15 2.81 -1.60 4.72
C HIS A 15 3.27 -1.24 3.31
N ILE A 16 2.33 -1.20 2.37
CA ILE A 16 2.51 -0.71 1.00
C ILE A 16 1.60 0.50 0.78
N GLU A 17 2.07 1.48 0.00
CA GLU A 17 1.40 2.76 -0.21
C GLU A 17 1.06 3.02 -1.69
N ASP A 18 0.04 3.85 -1.91
CA ASP A 18 -0.46 4.22 -3.24
C ASP A 18 0.23 5.43 -3.87
N GLN A 19 1.35 5.91 -3.30
CA GLN A 19 2.14 6.93 -3.97
C GLN A 19 2.81 6.41 -5.25
N VAL A 20 3.04 7.33 -6.20
CA VAL A 20 3.88 7.09 -7.38
C VAL A 20 5.33 6.75 -6.99
N GLY A 21 6.13 6.27 -7.94
CA GLY A 21 7.58 6.12 -7.75
C GLY A 21 8.24 7.44 -7.31
N ALA A 22 9.29 7.37 -6.49
CA ALA A 22 9.86 8.51 -5.76
C ALA A 22 8.88 9.19 -4.76
N LYS A 23 8.32 8.36 -3.86
CA LYS A 23 7.43 8.77 -2.77
C LYS A 23 7.92 9.98 -1.96
N ARG A 24 6.99 10.67 -1.31
CA ARG A 24 7.25 11.72 -0.32
C ARG A 24 6.68 11.33 1.03
N CYS A 25 7.18 11.96 2.09
CA CYS A 25 6.59 11.84 3.43
C CYS A 25 5.09 12.21 3.38
N GLY A 26 4.24 11.41 4.03
CA GLY A 26 2.78 11.61 4.04
C GLY A 26 2.29 12.97 4.57
N HIS A 27 3.14 13.67 5.32
CA HIS A 27 2.86 15.00 5.87
C HIS A 27 3.41 16.15 5.01
N ARG A 28 4.03 15.87 3.85
CA ARG A 28 4.60 16.89 2.96
C ARG A 28 3.66 17.14 1.76
N PRO A 29 3.65 18.38 1.21
CA PRO A 29 2.82 18.72 0.07
C PRO A 29 3.34 18.09 -1.24
N ASN A 30 2.50 18.17 -2.27
CA ASN A 30 2.80 17.72 -3.65
C ASN A 30 3.09 16.21 -3.74
N LYS A 31 2.29 15.42 -3.03
CA LYS A 31 2.22 13.97 -3.20
C LYS A 31 1.43 13.67 -4.46
N ALA A 32 1.84 12.63 -5.18
CA ALA A 32 1.08 12.06 -6.28
C ALA A 32 0.82 10.59 -5.98
N ILE A 33 -0.39 10.14 -6.27
CA ILE A 33 -0.83 8.77 -6.06
C ILE A 33 -1.19 8.12 -7.39
N VAL A 34 -1.10 6.80 -7.43
CA VAL A 34 -1.46 6.00 -8.60
C VAL A 34 -2.97 5.79 -8.67
N SER A 35 -3.44 5.21 -9.77
CA SER A 35 -4.84 4.81 -9.86
C SER A 35 -5.19 3.80 -8.76
N LYS A 36 -6.49 3.74 -8.42
CA LYS A 36 -7.01 2.78 -7.45
C LYS A 36 -6.67 1.36 -7.89
N GLU A 37 -6.84 1.07 -9.17
CA GLU A 37 -6.61 -0.24 -9.78
C GLU A 37 -5.14 -0.65 -9.71
N GLU A 38 -4.21 0.29 -9.94
CA GLU A 38 -2.77 0.00 -9.80
C GLU A 38 -2.41 -0.36 -8.35
N MET A 39 -2.97 0.33 -7.36
CA MET A 39 -2.74 -0.02 -5.96
C MET A 39 -3.37 -1.38 -5.59
N VAL A 40 -4.56 -1.68 -6.11
CA VAL A 40 -5.19 -3.01 -5.94
C VAL A 40 -4.28 -4.11 -6.51
N ASP A 41 -3.68 -3.91 -7.67
CA ASP A 41 -2.76 -4.89 -8.26
C ASP A 41 -1.48 -5.06 -7.42
N ARG A 42 -0.96 -3.99 -6.82
CA ARG A 42 0.16 -4.06 -5.86
C ARG A 42 -0.21 -4.89 -4.62
N ILE A 43 -1.41 -4.71 -4.09
CA ILE A 43 -1.90 -5.46 -2.92
C ILE A 43 -2.08 -6.92 -3.27
N ARG A 44 -2.73 -7.24 -4.39
CA ARG A 44 -2.89 -8.62 -4.88
C ARG A 44 -1.54 -9.33 -5.02
N ALA A 45 -0.58 -8.67 -5.67
CA ALA A 45 0.77 -9.22 -5.81
C ALA A 45 1.50 -9.40 -4.47
N ALA A 46 1.23 -8.55 -3.48
CA ALA A 46 1.81 -8.68 -2.14
C ALA A 46 1.19 -9.84 -1.34
N VAL A 47 -0.13 -10.01 -1.43
CA VAL A 47 -0.86 -11.11 -0.78
C VAL A 47 -0.46 -12.45 -1.39
N ASP A 48 -0.45 -12.57 -2.72
CA ASP A 48 -0.01 -13.77 -3.45
C ASP A 48 1.43 -14.18 -3.09
N ALA A 49 2.29 -13.19 -2.85
CA ALA A 49 3.69 -13.44 -2.52
C ALA A 49 3.94 -13.91 -1.08
N LYS A 50 2.91 -13.93 -0.20
CA LYS A 50 3.05 -14.41 1.18
C LYS A 50 3.50 -15.87 1.20
N THR A 51 4.56 -16.14 1.95
CA THR A 51 5.02 -17.51 2.25
C THR A 51 4.68 -17.94 3.68
N ASP A 52 4.14 -17.01 4.47
CA ASP A 52 3.67 -17.20 5.84
C ASP A 52 2.24 -16.63 5.90
N PRO A 53 1.22 -17.44 6.25
CA PRO A 53 -0.17 -17.00 6.34
C PRO A 53 -0.41 -15.93 7.42
N ASP A 54 0.41 -15.87 8.47
CA ASP A 54 0.27 -14.92 9.58
C ASP A 54 0.94 -13.57 9.29
N PHE A 55 1.76 -13.49 8.23
CA PHE A 55 2.41 -12.24 7.84
C PHE A 55 1.39 -11.19 7.39
N VAL A 56 1.45 -9.99 7.99
CA VAL A 56 0.47 -8.93 7.77
C VAL A 56 0.87 -8.05 6.57
N ILE A 57 -0.07 -7.84 5.65
CA ILE A 57 0.02 -6.84 4.58
C ILE A 57 -0.94 -5.70 4.92
N MET A 58 -0.40 -4.51 5.14
CA MET A 58 -1.18 -3.30 5.42
C MET A 58 -1.21 -2.40 4.19
N ALA A 59 -2.41 -2.05 3.72
CA ALA A 59 -2.57 -1.03 2.69
C ALA A 59 -2.62 0.36 3.35
N ARG A 60 -1.80 1.29 2.85
CA ARG A 60 -1.79 2.70 3.24
C ARG A 60 -2.21 3.55 2.05
N THR A 61 -3.13 4.49 2.27
CA THR A 61 -3.48 5.50 1.27
C THR A 61 -2.99 6.88 1.69
N ASP A 62 -2.40 7.62 0.77
CA ASP A 62 -2.03 9.03 0.93
C ASP A 62 -3.06 10.00 0.27
N ALA A 63 -4.20 9.46 -0.18
CA ALA A 63 -5.23 10.17 -0.94
C ALA A 63 -5.94 11.29 -0.19
N LEU A 64 -5.96 11.28 1.15
CA LEU A 64 -6.63 12.33 1.94
C LEU A 64 -6.17 13.75 1.54
N ALA A 65 -4.88 13.93 1.31
CA ALA A 65 -4.30 15.23 0.95
C ALA A 65 -4.33 15.53 -0.56
N VAL A 66 -4.76 14.58 -1.39
CA VAL A 66 -4.75 14.69 -2.87
C VAL A 66 -6.17 14.75 -3.44
N GLU A 67 -7.05 13.88 -2.96
CA GLU A 67 -8.41 13.66 -3.49
C GLU A 67 -9.51 13.90 -2.44
N GLY A 68 -9.16 14.06 -1.16
CA GLY A 68 -10.11 14.28 -0.06
C GLY A 68 -10.50 13.00 0.70
N LEU A 69 -11.35 13.15 1.72
CA LEU A 69 -11.70 12.07 2.64
C LEU A 69 -12.52 10.96 1.99
N ASP A 70 -13.55 11.31 1.23
CA ASP A 70 -14.46 10.33 0.63
C ASP A 70 -13.73 9.42 -0.36
N ALA A 71 -12.87 10.00 -1.21
CA ALA A 71 -12.02 9.25 -2.12
C ALA A 71 -11.01 8.36 -1.39
N ALA A 72 -10.45 8.83 -0.27
CA ALA A 72 -9.55 8.02 0.56
C ALA A 72 -10.27 6.83 1.19
N ILE A 73 -11.53 6.99 1.62
CA ILE A 73 -12.36 5.90 2.15
C ILE A 73 -12.68 4.90 1.02
N GLU A 74 -13.08 5.36 -0.16
CA GLU A 74 -13.37 4.50 -1.31
C GLU A 74 -12.14 3.64 -1.69
N ARG A 75 -10.96 4.27 -1.72
CA ARG A 75 -9.69 3.57 -1.95
C ARG A 75 -9.43 2.53 -0.85
N ALA A 76 -9.55 2.91 0.42
CA ALA A 76 -9.34 1.99 1.53
C ALA A 76 -10.28 0.77 1.48
N GLN A 77 -11.55 0.97 1.09
CA GLN A 77 -12.51 -0.12 0.89
C GLN A 77 -12.11 -1.04 -0.28
N ALA A 78 -11.60 -0.50 -1.38
CA ALA A 78 -11.12 -1.29 -2.51
C ALA A 78 -9.81 -2.06 -2.22
N TYR A 79 -9.06 -1.63 -1.21
CA TYR A 79 -7.78 -2.24 -0.83
C TYR A 79 -7.93 -3.44 0.13
N VAL A 80 -9.13 -3.65 0.69
CA VAL A 80 -9.49 -4.77 1.58
C VAL A 80 -10.17 -5.87 0.77
#